data_AF-A0A1Q8ZSU3-F1
#
_entry.id   AF-A0A1Q8ZSU3-F1
#
_cell.length_a   1.000
_cell.length_b   1.000
_cell.length_c   1.000
_cell.angle_alpha   90.00
_cell.angle_beta   90.00
_cell.angle_gamma   90.00
#
_symmetry.space_group_name_H-M   'P 1'
#
loop_
_entity.id
_entity.type
_entity.pdbx_description
1 polymer ?
#
loop_
_entity_poly.entity_id
_entity_poly.type
_entity_poly.pdbx_seq_one_letter_code
_entity_poly.pdbx_strand_id
1 'polypeptide(L)'
;MAERGVHLDHATLARWVVKYSPQLAPQAKRRKSKPSGPWRMDETYIKVKGQWMYFYCAVDGCGKTLDFMLSEHRDEAAATDFFARAVENNGWPDKVVIDESGANLAGLQNMNILLLLHGWFWLIEVLQAKYRNNMIEQDHRFNNSSPLQNNCVQR
;
A
#
# COMPACT_ATOMS: atom_id res chain seq x y z
N MET A 1 -26.53 -11.11 2.39
CA MET A 1 -27.47 -11.64 1.37
C MET A 1 -28.20 -12.87 1.87
N ALA A 2 -27.51 -13.83 2.49
CA ALA A 2 -28.13 -14.93 3.23
C ALA A 2 -29.06 -14.46 4.37
N GLU A 3 -28.66 -13.42 5.13
CA GLU A 3 -29.54 -12.75 6.12
C GLU A 3 -30.82 -12.13 5.51
N ARG A 4 -30.84 -11.90 4.19
CA ARG A 4 -32.00 -11.43 3.43
C ARG A 4 -32.68 -12.57 2.64
N GLY A 5 -32.35 -13.83 2.91
CA GLY A 5 -32.92 -15.01 2.25
C GLY A 5 -32.44 -15.28 0.82
N VAL A 6 -31.44 -14.55 0.33
CA VAL A 6 -30.93 -14.71 -1.05
C VAL A 6 -29.71 -15.61 -1.06
N HIS A 7 -29.83 -16.77 -1.69
CA HIS A 7 -28.72 -17.69 -1.92
C HIS A 7 -27.88 -17.21 -3.11
N LEU A 8 -26.57 -17.05 -2.90
CA LEU A 8 -25.64 -16.60 -3.93
C LEU A 8 -24.45 -17.56 -3.99
N ASP A 9 -24.18 -18.04 -5.20
CA ASP A 9 -22.97 -18.79 -5.48
C ASP A 9 -21.72 -17.89 -5.45
N HIS A 10 -20.57 -18.45 -5.07
CA HIS A 10 -19.29 -17.74 -5.00
C HIS A 10 -18.89 -17.10 -6.34
N ALA A 11 -19.20 -17.75 -7.47
CA ALA A 11 -18.90 -17.17 -8.78
C ALA A 11 -19.75 -15.93 -9.08
N THR A 12 -20.93 -15.81 -8.45
CA THR A 12 -21.78 -14.62 -8.59
C THR A 12 -21.14 -13.41 -7.94
N LEU A 13 -20.59 -13.57 -6.74
CA LEU A 13 -19.86 -12.51 -6.05
C LEU A 13 -18.62 -12.10 -6.87
N ALA A 14 -17.84 -13.06 -7.37
CA ALA A 14 -16.67 -12.79 -8.20
C ALA A 14 -17.03 -11.99 -9.46
N ARG A 15 -18.09 -12.37 -10.17
CA ARG A 15 -18.59 -11.64 -11.36
C ARG A 15 -19.01 -10.21 -11.01
N TRP A 16 -19.63 -9.99 -9.85
CA TRP A 16 -20.00 -8.65 -9.41
C TRP A 16 -18.79 -7.80 -9.09
N VAL A 17 -17.77 -8.34 -8.42
CA VAL A 17 -16.51 -7.64 -8.16
C VAL A 17 -15.88 -7.22 -9.48
N VAL A 18 -15.81 -8.10 -10.49
CA VAL A 18 -15.27 -7.76 -11.82
C VAL A 18 -16.10 -6.67 -12.51
N LYS A 19 -17.44 -6.76 -12.44
CA LYS A 19 -18.35 -5.83 -13.13
C LYS A 19 -18.40 -4.45 -12.49
N TYR A 20 -18.47 -4.37 -11.17
CA TYR A 20 -18.79 -3.14 -10.44
C TYR A 20 -17.57 -2.46 -9.81
N SER A 21 -16.48 -3.18 -9.51
CA SER A 21 -15.28 -2.54 -8.93
C SER A 21 -14.73 -1.39 -9.77
N PRO A 22 -14.64 -1.48 -11.12
CA PRO A 22 -14.15 -0.36 -11.92
C PRO A 22 -15.03 0.90 -11.81
N GLN A 23 -16.32 0.73 -11.55
CA GLN A 23 -17.28 1.83 -11.42
C GLN A 23 -17.23 2.46 -10.02
N LEU A 24 -16.97 1.63 -9.01
CA LEU A 24 -16.89 2.03 -7.60
C LEU A 24 -15.52 2.62 -7.23
N ALA A 25 -14.43 2.14 -7.85
CA ALA A 25 -13.07 2.51 -7.47
C ALA A 25 -12.81 4.03 -7.55
N PRO A 26 -13.22 4.77 -8.60
CA PRO A 26 -13.05 6.22 -8.65
C PRO A 26 -13.80 6.94 -7.51
N GLN A 27 -15.00 6.47 -7.18
CA GLN A 27 -15.80 7.07 -6.10
C GLN A 27 -15.18 6.78 -4.73
N ALA A 28 -14.68 5.57 -4.53
CA ALA A 28 -13.95 5.19 -3.33
C ALA A 28 -12.67 6.01 -3.18
N LYS A 29 -11.89 6.18 -4.26
CA LYS A 29 -10.70 7.04 -4.30
C LYS A 29 -11.04 8.49 -3.92
N ARG A 30 -12.11 9.06 -4.47
CA ARG A 30 -12.53 10.44 -4.14
C ARG A 30 -12.94 10.63 -2.68
N ARG A 31 -13.47 9.58 -2.04
CA ARG A 31 -13.88 9.60 -0.62
C ARG A 31 -12.75 9.22 0.34
N LYS A 32 -11.60 8.82 -0.19
CA LYS A 32 -10.44 8.43 0.62
C LYS A 32 -9.93 9.65 1.39
N SER A 33 -9.70 9.47 2.69
CA SER A 33 -9.05 10.50 3.51
C SER A 33 -7.61 10.69 3.05
N LYS A 34 -7.06 11.90 3.22
CA LYS A 34 -5.63 12.13 3.02
C LYS A 34 -4.80 11.18 3.90
N PRO A 35 -3.65 10.72 3.42
CA PRO A 35 -2.69 9.96 4.23
C PRO A 35 -2.31 10.74 5.48
N SER A 36 -2.15 10.05 6.61
CA SER A 36 -1.67 10.65 7.85
C SER A 36 -0.29 10.09 8.22
N GLY A 37 0.67 10.96 8.51
CA GLY A 37 1.99 10.58 9.00
C GLY A 37 2.88 9.89 7.96
N PRO A 38 3.99 9.26 8.40
CA PRO A 38 4.94 8.62 7.51
C PRO A 38 4.32 7.42 6.83
N TRP A 39 4.66 7.23 5.56
CA TRP A 39 4.27 6.04 4.83
C TRP A 39 5.13 4.87 5.28
N ARG A 40 4.54 3.69 5.38
CA ARG A 40 5.24 2.43 5.59
C ARG A 40 5.03 1.57 4.37
N MET A 41 6.11 1.03 3.82
CA MET A 41 6.07 0.16 2.66
C MET A 41 6.62 -1.21 2.98
N ASP A 42 5.88 -2.22 2.54
CA ASP A 42 6.25 -3.60 2.70
C ASP A 42 6.23 -4.34 1.35
N GLU A 43 7.03 -5.38 1.28
CA GLU A 43 7.21 -6.22 0.11
C GLU A 43 7.22 -7.68 0.55
N THR A 44 6.22 -8.45 0.11
CA THR A 44 6.10 -9.87 0.43
C THR A 44 5.82 -10.69 -0.82
N TYR A 45 6.09 -11.98 -0.81
CA TYR A 45 5.84 -12.88 -1.94
C TYR A 45 4.55 -13.66 -1.69
N ILE A 46 3.63 -13.61 -2.65
CA ILE A 46 2.34 -14.33 -2.57
C ILE A 46 2.14 -15.22 -3.79
N LYS A 47 1.37 -16.29 -3.62
CA LYS A 47 1.06 -17.22 -4.71
C LYS A 47 -0.29 -16.87 -5.33
N VAL A 48 -0.31 -16.44 -6.58
CA VAL A 48 -1.53 -16.12 -7.34
C VAL A 48 -1.66 -17.07 -8.52
N LYS A 49 -2.78 -17.79 -8.59
CA LYS A 49 -3.06 -18.80 -9.65
C LYS A 49 -1.93 -19.82 -9.87
N GLY A 50 -1.17 -20.13 -8.80
CA GLY A 50 -0.07 -21.10 -8.87
C GLY A 50 1.31 -20.49 -9.07
N GLN A 51 1.42 -19.19 -9.40
CA GLN A 51 2.67 -18.49 -9.64
C GLN A 51 3.05 -17.61 -8.44
N TRP A 52 4.33 -17.56 -8.09
CA TRP A 52 4.84 -16.64 -7.07
C TRP A 52 4.99 -15.24 -7.67
N MET A 53 4.48 -14.25 -6.96
CA MET A 53 4.57 -12.84 -7.35
C MET A 53 4.91 -11.99 -6.14
N TYR A 54 5.58 -10.87 -6.36
CA TYR A 54 5.90 -9.88 -5.34
C TYR A 54 4.72 -8.93 -5.16
N PHE A 55 4.25 -8.83 -3.92
CA PHE A 55 3.20 -7.94 -3.47
C PHE A 55 3.83 -6.77 -2.73
N TYR A 56 3.77 -5.61 -3.38
CA TYR A 56 4.12 -4.33 -2.81
C TYR A 56 2.88 -3.73 -2.15
N CYS A 57 3.02 -3.23 -0.94
CA CYS A 57 1.94 -2.52 -0.27
C CYS A 57 2.45 -1.34 0.53
N ALA A 58 1.67 -0.26 0.53
CA ALA A 58 1.94 0.95 1.27
C ALA A 58 0.77 1.25 2.21
N VAL A 59 1.08 1.60 3.45
CA VAL A 59 0.11 2.04 4.46
C VAL A 59 0.58 3.35 5.08
N ASP A 60 -0.35 4.14 5.58
CA ASP A 60 -0.01 5.38 6.27
C ASP A 60 0.41 5.14 7.74
N GLY A 61 0.71 6.22 8.45
CA GLY A 61 1.08 6.22 9.86
C GLY A 61 0.05 5.53 10.75
N CYS A 62 -1.23 5.55 10.35
CA CYS A 62 -2.36 4.95 11.05
C CYS A 62 -2.74 3.54 10.57
N GLY A 63 -2.01 2.97 9.61
CA GLY A 63 -2.29 1.65 9.05
C GLY A 63 -3.35 1.64 7.94
N LYS A 64 -3.77 2.79 7.41
CA LYS A 64 -4.68 2.84 6.25
C LYS A 64 -3.93 2.52 4.97
N THR A 65 -4.47 1.62 4.15
CA THR A 65 -3.89 1.27 2.85
C THR A 65 -3.83 2.46 1.90
N LEU A 66 -2.63 2.75 1.42
CA LEU A 66 -2.33 3.77 0.43
C LEU A 66 -2.45 3.21 -0.98
N ASP A 67 -1.67 2.18 -1.28
CA ASP A 67 -1.70 1.50 -2.57
C ASP A 67 -1.12 0.08 -2.43
N PHE A 68 -1.39 -0.78 -3.41
CA PHE A 68 -0.83 -2.13 -3.48
C PHE A 68 -0.60 -2.58 -4.93
N MET A 69 0.52 -3.22 -5.24
CA MET A 69 0.85 -3.68 -6.58
C MET A 69 1.39 -5.11 -6.57
N LEU A 70 1.05 -5.86 -7.61
CA LEU A 70 1.65 -7.16 -7.87
C LEU A 70 2.64 -7.03 -9.02
N SER A 71 3.83 -7.61 -8.84
CA SER A 71 4.87 -7.71 -9.86
C SER A 71 5.39 -9.13 -9.94
N GLU A 72 5.76 -9.59 -11.13
CA GLU A 72 6.47 -10.87 -11.30
C GLU A 72 7.93 -10.76 -10.85
N HIS A 73 8.49 -9.55 -10.86
CA HIS A 73 9.89 -9.28 -10.56
C HIS A 73 10.05 -8.42 -9.31
N ARG A 74 11.07 -8.77 -8.53
CA ARG A 74 11.61 -7.93 -7.45
C ARG A 74 12.78 -7.15 -7.99
N ASP A 75 12.48 -5.99 -8.55
CA ASP A 75 13.50 -5.09 -9.08
C ASP A 75 13.16 -3.63 -8.75
N GLU A 76 14.14 -2.79 -9.04
CA GLU A 76 14.08 -1.35 -8.83
C GLU A 76 13.02 -0.68 -9.72
N ALA A 77 12.78 -1.20 -10.93
CA ALA A 77 11.77 -0.67 -11.83
C ALA A 77 10.37 -0.85 -11.24
N ALA A 78 10.05 -2.06 -10.77
CA ALA A 78 8.78 -2.36 -10.11
C ALA A 78 8.60 -1.53 -8.82
N ALA A 79 9.65 -1.37 -8.02
CA ALA A 79 9.59 -0.51 -6.84
C ALA A 79 9.31 0.96 -7.22
N THR A 80 10.02 1.47 -8.24
CA THR A 80 9.86 2.85 -8.74
C THR A 80 8.45 3.10 -9.28
N ASP A 81 7.93 2.18 -10.10
CA ASP A 81 6.58 2.26 -10.66
C ASP A 81 5.51 2.23 -9.56
N PHE A 82 5.69 1.36 -8.56
CA PHE A 82 4.80 1.31 -7.40
C PHE A 82 4.75 2.66 -6.68
N PHE A 83 5.91 3.25 -6.41
CA PHE A 83 5.97 4.52 -5.71
C PHE A 83 5.39 5.67 -6.52
N ALA A 84 5.72 5.76 -7.82
CA ALA A 84 5.17 6.79 -8.70
C ALA A 84 3.64 6.76 -8.68
N ARG A 85 3.05 5.56 -8.78
CA ARG A 85 1.61 5.36 -8.72
C ARG A 85 1.03 5.70 -7.34
N ALA A 86 1.71 5.31 -6.26
CA ALA A 86 1.28 5.60 -4.90
C ALA A 86 1.26 7.12 -4.64
N VAL A 87 2.28 7.85 -5.10
CA VAL A 87 2.38 9.32 -5.00
C VAL A 87 1.31 10.00 -5.85
N GLU A 88 1.08 9.55 -7.09
CA GLU A 88 0.02 10.09 -7.95
C GLU A 88 -1.37 9.95 -7.30
N ASN A 89 -1.63 8.80 -6.66
CA ASN A 89 -2.94 8.53 -6.06
C ASN A 89 -3.15 9.17 -4.68
N ASN A 90 -2.09 9.43 -3.91
CA ASN A 90 -2.20 9.78 -2.49
C ASN A 90 -1.50 11.10 -2.12
N GLY A 91 -0.77 11.72 -3.04
CA GLY A 91 0.07 12.88 -2.79
C GLY A 91 1.49 12.50 -2.34
N TRP A 92 2.32 13.53 -2.18
CA TRP A 92 3.73 13.38 -1.82
C TRP A 92 3.91 13.05 -0.33
N PRO A 93 4.67 12.00 0.03
CA PRO A 93 5.05 11.74 1.41
C PRO A 93 6.26 12.56 1.83
N ASP A 94 6.25 13.08 3.06
CA ASP A 94 7.44 13.68 3.67
C ASP A 94 8.46 12.59 4.07
N LYS A 95 7.96 11.40 4.44
CA LYS A 95 8.75 10.32 5.04
C LYS A 95 8.23 8.96 4.65
N VAL A 96 9.13 8.06 4.26
CA VAL A 96 8.84 6.67 3.93
C VAL A 96 9.70 5.74 4.77
N VAL A 97 9.07 4.79 5.44
CA VAL A 97 9.70 3.73 6.21
C VAL A 97 9.64 2.44 5.40
N ILE A 98 10.82 1.92 5.05
CA ILE A 98 10.96 0.65 4.32
C ILE A 98 11.57 -0.41 5.23
N ASP A 99 11.26 -1.68 4.96
CA ASP A 99 12.10 -2.78 5.45
C ASP A 99 13.47 -2.76 4.73
N GLU A 100 14.45 -3.52 5.21
CA GLU A 100 15.82 -3.60 4.64
C GLU A 100 15.87 -4.23 3.22
N SER A 101 15.05 -3.75 2.29
CA SER A 101 15.00 -4.11 0.87
C SER A 101 15.83 -3.12 0.05
N GLY A 102 16.91 -3.62 -0.57
CA GLY A 102 17.78 -2.81 -1.44
C GLY A 102 17.04 -2.21 -2.64
N ALA A 103 16.07 -2.94 -3.20
CA ALA A 103 15.24 -2.45 -4.32
C ALA A 103 14.37 -1.26 -3.92
N ASN A 104 13.77 -1.29 -2.73
CA ASN A 104 12.94 -0.18 -2.22
C ASN A 104 13.79 1.06 -1.94
N LEU A 105 14.99 0.88 -1.39
CA LEU A 105 15.93 1.97 -1.17
C LEU A 105 16.35 2.62 -2.49
N ALA A 106 16.72 1.81 -3.49
CA ALA A 106 17.12 2.29 -4.81
C ALA A 106 15.97 3.04 -5.51
N GLY A 107 14.75 2.50 -5.48
CA GLY A 107 13.57 3.18 -6.05
C GLY A 107 13.28 4.54 -5.41
N LEU A 108 13.36 4.65 -4.09
CA LEU A 108 13.19 5.94 -3.39
C LEU A 108 14.32 6.94 -3.70
N GLN A 109 15.55 6.46 -3.79
CA GLN A 109 16.70 7.30 -4.16
C GLN A 109 16.56 7.81 -5.59
N ASN A 110 16.15 6.98 -6.54
CA ASN A 110 15.89 7.41 -7.91
C ASN A 110 14.81 8.49 -7.99
N MET A 111 13.72 8.35 -7.24
CA MET A 111 12.71 9.41 -7.19
C MET A 111 13.27 10.71 -6.63
N ASN A 112 14.07 10.66 -5.55
CA ASN A 112 14.73 11.85 -5.02
C ASN A 112 15.70 12.49 -6.04
N ILE A 113 16.42 11.69 -6.83
CA ILE A 113 17.29 12.18 -7.91
C ILE A 113 16.44 12.87 -9.00
N LEU A 114 15.36 12.24 -9.45
CA LEU A 114 14.45 12.82 -10.44
C LEU A 114 13.84 14.15 -9.94
N LEU A 115 13.46 14.22 -8.66
CA LEU A 115 12.98 15.46 -8.04
C LEU A 115 14.02 16.57 -8.10
N LEU A 116 15.27 16.29 -7.74
CA LEU A 116 16.36 17.28 -7.82
C LEU A 116 16.59 17.77 -9.25
N LEU A 117 16.58 16.85 -10.22
CA LEU A 117 16.72 17.18 -11.64
C LEU A 117 15.58 18.09 -12.15
N HIS A 118 14.39 17.94 -11.58
CA HIS A 118 13.23 18.78 -11.86
C HIS A 118 13.13 20.05 -10.99
N GLY A 119 14.18 20.38 -10.23
CA GLY A 119 14.27 21.61 -9.44
C GLY A 119 13.48 21.58 -8.13
N TRP A 120 13.10 20.40 -7.65
CA TRP A 120 12.43 20.21 -6.37
C TRP A 120 13.46 19.96 -5.27
N PHE A 121 13.37 20.72 -4.18
CA PHE A 121 14.29 20.62 -3.03
C PHE A 121 13.67 19.88 -1.83
N TRP A 122 12.39 19.52 -1.91
CA TRP A 122 11.72 18.71 -0.91
C TRP A 122 11.90 17.23 -1.26
N LEU A 123 12.87 16.60 -0.60
CA LEU A 123 13.20 15.20 -0.77
C LEU A 123 12.44 14.34 0.24
N ILE A 124 12.15 13.11 -0.16
CA ILE A 124 11.52 12.12 0.71
C ILE A 124 12.57 11.62 1.70
N GLU A 125 12.29 11.74 3.00
CA GLU A 125 13.13 11.12 4.04
C GLU A 125 12.91 9.61 4.04
N VAL A 126 13.96 8.84 3.70
CA VAL A 126 13.91 7.38 3.69
C VAL A 126 14.48 6.83 4.99
N LEU A 127 13.66 6.09 5.73
CA LEU A 127 14.08 5.38 6.94
C LEU A 127 14.03 3.88 6.71
N GLN A 128 15.16 3.21 6.98
CA GLN A 128 15.20 1.75 7.05
C GLN A 128 14.95 1.34 8.51
N ALA A 129 13.90 0.56 8.75
CA ALA A 129 13.58 0.08 10.08
C ALA A 129 13.24 -1.40 10.04
N LYS A 130 14.24 -2.22 10.34
CA LYS A 130 14.12 -3.68 10.41
C LYS A 130 12.96 -4.09 11.34
N TYR A 131 12.07 -4.93 10.85
CA TYR A 131 10.96 -5.52 11.60
C TYR A 131 9.84 -4.55 12.09
N ARG A 132 9.82 -3.26 11.69
CA ARG A 132 8.73 -2.33 12.08
C ARG A 132 7.52 -2.34 11.15
N ASN A 133 7.60 -3.01 10.00
CA ASN A 133 6.51 -3.08 9.01
C ASN A 133 5.59 -4.30 9.18
N ASN A 134 5.84 -5.16 10.18
CA ASN A 134 5.02 -6.33 10.51
C ASN A 134 3.56 -6.04 10.92
N MET A 135 3.07 -4.80 10.84
CA MET A 135 1.65 -4.51 11.11
C MET A 135 0.72 -5.18 10.09
N ILE A 136 1.15 -5.31 8.83
CA ILE A 136 0.36 -5.96 7.78
C ILE A 136 0.29 -7.48 8.02
N GLU A 137 1.39 -8.10 8.45
CA GLU A 137 1.38 -9.50 8.93
C GLU A 137 0.63 -9.68 10.27
N GLN A 138 0.60 -8.65 11.13
CA GLN A 138 -0.10 -8.72 12.41
C GLN A 138 -1.62 -8.69 12.27
N ASP A 139 -2.19 -8.04 11.25
CA ASP A 139 -3.63 -8.09 10.98
C ASP A 139 -4.12 -9.51 10.60
N HIS A 140 -3.22 -10.40 10.17
CA HIS A 140 -3.52 -11.82 9.97
C HIS A 140 -3.52 -12.63 11.27
N ARG A 141 -3.04 -12.07 12.40
CA ARG A 141 -3.16 -12.66 13.74
C ARG A 141 -4.37 -12.07 14.47
N PHE A 142 -5.55 -12.66 14.26
CA PHE A 142 -6.67 -12.45 15.17
C PHE A 142 -6.33 -13.01 16.56
N ASN A 143 -5.91 -12.15 17.50
CA ASN A 143 -6.51 -11.94 18.83
C ASN A 143 -5.64 -11.07 19.76
N ASN A 144 -6.36 -10.29 20.57
CA ASN A 144 -5.97 -9.51 21.77
C ASN A 144 -5.47 -8.07 21.55
N SER A 145 -6.43 -7.15 21.75
CA SER A 145 -6.29 -5.79 22.29
C SER A 145 -4.87 -5.34 22.64
N SER A 146 -4.30 -4.46 21.81
CA SER A 146 -3.11 -3.67 22.16
C SER A 146 -3.37 -2.17 21.92
N PRO A 147 -2.89 -1.26 22.79
CA PRO A 147 -3.47 0.08 22.97
C PRO A 147 -3.01 1.15 21.96
N LEU A 148 -2.37 0.79 20.85
CA LEU A 148 -1.65 1.75 20.00
C LEU A 148 -2.50 2.38 18.88
N GLN A 149 -3.79 2.07 18.77
CA GLN A 149 -4.67 2.66 17.76
C GLN A 149 -5.20 4.08 18.10
N ASN A 150 -4.89 4.63 19.29
CA ASN A 150 -5.58 5.82 19.79
C ASN A 150 -5.11 7.20 19.28
N ASN A 151 -4.19 7.29 18.33
CA ASN A 151 -3.69 8.60 17.85
C ASN A 151 -4.16 9.02 16.45
N CYS A 152 -5.09 8.29 15.82
CA CYS A 152 -5.59 8.65 14.48
C CYS A 152 -6.91 9.45 14.47
N VAL A 153 -7.25 10.13 15.58
CA VAL A 153 -8.40 11.05 15.61
C VAL A 153 -7.91 12.48 15.42
N GLN A 154 -8.18 12.99 14.21
CA GLN A 154 -8.32 14.39 13.79
C GLN A 154 -7.25 15.40 14.24
N ARG A 155 -6.43 15.82 13.27
CA ARG A 155 -6.11 17.24 13.05
C ARG A 155 -6.44 17.61 11.62
#